data_AF-A0A5D3K937-F1
#
_entry.id   AF-A0A5D3K937-F1
#
_cell.length_a   1.000
_cell.length_b   1.000
_cell.length_c   1.000
_cell.angle_alpha   90.00
_cell.angle_beta   90.00
_cell.angle_gamma   90.00
#
_symmetry.space_group_name_H-M   'P 1'
#
loop_
_entity.id
_entity.type
_entity.pdbx_description
1 polymer ?
#
loop_
_entity_poly.entity_id
_entity_poly.type
_entity_poly.pdbx_seq_one_letter_code
_entity_poly.pdbx_strand_id
1 'polypeptide(L)'
;QRRCATHEVAFSTRTPADGKFSHYLVLDRLILEYPKTIMWLGQRAGDVQPADYKAAERAVSVSFDEDFANAERIFALDGVRRAMVAYWADALADLRERNAKSVYARYHSYDAVSQLLEYKRARDKVVVGER
;
A
#
# COMPACT_ATOMS: atom_id res chain seq x y z
N GLN A 1 7.22 2.95 -17.84
CA GLN A 1 7.46 2.96 -16.39
C GLN A 1 7.09 4.33 -15.83
N ARG A 2 5.96 4.47 -15.15
CA ARG A 2 5.70 5.67 -14.35
C ARG A 2 6.48 5.48 -13.05
N ARG A 3 7.44 6.39 -12.79
CA ARG A 3 8.13 6.45 -11.51
C ARG A 3 7.12 6.89 -10.45
N CYS A 4 7.12 6.27 -9.28
CA CYS A 4 6.49 6.87 -8.09
C CYS A 4 6.90 8.34 -8.05
N ALA A 5 5.94 9.24 -7.91
CA ALA A 5 6.27 10.59 -7.47
C ALA A 5 7.01 10.49 -6.12
N THR A 6 7.81 11.49 -5.79
CA THR A 6 8.88 11.44 -4.77
C THR A 6 8.47 10.89 -3.38
N HIS A 7 7.17 10.81 -3.06
CA HIS A 7 6.61 10.26 -1.82
C HIS A 7 5.27 9.51 -2.02
N GLU A 8 4.98 9.00 -3.22
CA GLU A 8 3.78 8.20 -3.46
C GLU A 8 3.96 6.78 -2.89
N VAL A 9 3.34 6.53 -1.73
CA VAL A 9 3.48 5.26 -0.98
C VAL A 9 2.50 4.18 -1.43
N ALA A 10 1.53 4.54 -2.27
CA ALA A 10 0.57 3.63 -2.87
C ALA A 10 0.02 4.23 -4.17
N PHE A 11 -0.07 3.43 -5.23
CA PHE A 11 -0.73 3.84 -6.48
C PHE A 11 -1.23 2.63 -7.25
N SER A 12 -2.00 2.88 -8.32
CA SER A 12 -2.46 1.80 -9.20
C SER A 12 -2.37 2.25 -10.65
N THR A 13 -1.96 1.34 -11.53
CA THR A 13 -1.89 1.57 -12.97
C THR A 13 -2.80 0.60 -13.69
N ARG A 14 -3.42 1.07 -14.77
CA ARG A 14 -4.26 0.21 -15.60
C ARG A 14 -3.40 -0.82 -16.33
N THR A 15 -3.76 -2.09 -16.20
CA THR A 15 -3.14 -3.17 -16.97
C THR A 15 -3.84 -3.24 -18.34
N PRO A 16 -3.11 -3.37 -19.46
CA PRO A 16 -3.72 -3.40 -20.80
C PRO A 16 -4.63 -4.62 -21.04
N ALA A 17 -4.39 -5.72 -20.32
CA ALA A 17 -5.13 -6.97 -20.45
C ALA A 17 -6.00 -7.20 -19.20
N ASP A 18 -7.19 -7.73 -19.41
CA ASP A 18 -8.05 -8.37 -18.40
C ASP A 18 -8.84 -7.47 -17.44
N GLY A 19 -8.83 -6.15 -17.64
CA GLY A 19 -9.63 -5.21 -16.83
C GLY A 19 -9.16 -5.06 -15.37
N LYS A 20 -8.02 -5.67 -15.03
CA LYS A 20 -7.34 -5.54 -13.73
C LYS A 20 -6.45 -4.31 -13.67
N PHE A 21 -6.01 -3.99 -12.47
CA PHE A 21 -5.03 -2.95 -12.20
C PHE A 21 -3.80 -3.56 -11.53
N SER A 22 -2.62 -3.06 -11.89
CA SER A 22 -1.43 -3.31 -11.10
C SER A 22 -1.41 -2.31 -9.95
N HIS A 23 -1.50 -2.83 -8.73
CA HIS A 23 -1.43 -2.08 -7.49
C HIS A 23 0.00 -2.08 -6.98
N TYR A 24 0.42 -0.96 -6.41
CA TYR A 24 1.76 -0.75 -5.87
C TYR A 24 1.67 -0.16 -4.46
N LEU A 25 2.50 -0.66 -3.55
CA LEU A 25 2.58 -0.24 -2.14
C LEU A 25 4.03 -0.18 -1.71
N VAL A 26 4.41 0.81 -0.92
CA VAL A 26 5.71 0.83 -0.23
C VAL A 26 5.53 0.37 1.21
N LEU A 27 6.27 -0.67 1.60
CA LEU A 27 6.19 -1.34 2.91
C LEU A 27 7.58 -1.58 3.48
N ASP A 28 7.67 -1.99 4.74
CA ASP A 28 8.92 -2.44 5.33
C ASP A 28 9.28 -3.85 4.83
N ARG A 29 10.58 -4.11 4.63
CA ARG A 29 11.13 -5.41 4.21
C ARG A 29 10.76 -6.56 5.13
N LEU A 30 10.27 -6.30 6.34
CA LEU A 30 9.63 -7.26 7.25
C LEU A 30 8.58 -8.12 6.54
N ILE A 31 7.93 -7.63 5.48
CA ILE A 31 6.98 -8.43 4.70
C ILE A 31 7.60 -9.73 4.14
N LEU A 32 8.91 -9.75 3.88
CA LEU A 32 9.64 -10.92 3.38
C LEU A 32 9.68 -12.07 4.39
N GLU A 33 9.43 -11.80 5.67
CA GLU A 33 9.36 -12.82 6.73
C GLU A 33 7.99 -13.52 6.79
N TYR A 34 7.05 -13.16 5.92
CA TYR A 34 5.69 -13.67 5.89
C TYR A 34 5.44 -14.53 4.65
N PRO A 35 5.83 -15.82 4.65
CA PRO A 35 5.75 -16.67 3.45
C PRO A 35 4.33 -16.80 2.90
N LYS A 36 3.30 -16.83 3.76
CA LYS A 36 1.90 -16.84 3.32
C LYS A 36 1.51 -15.58 2.55
N THR A 37 2.04 -14.43 2.96
CA THR A 37 1.85 -13.15 2.25
C THR A 37 2.56 -13.15 0.91
N ILE A 38 3.82 -13.62 0.87
CA ILE A 38 4.59 -13.73 -0.38
C ILE A 38 3.91 -14.67 -1.38
N MET A 39 3.41 -15.82 -0.92
CA MET A 39 2.63 -16.74 -1.75
C MET A 39 1.35 -16.10 -2.29
N TRP A 40 0.64 -15.33 -1.45
CA TRP A 40 -0.58 -14.62 -1.86
C TRP A 40 -0.31 -13.59 -2.96
N LEU A 41 0.83 -12.88 -2.88
CA LEU A 41 1.29 -11.94 -3.90
C LEU A 41 1.65 -12.66 -5.20
N GLY A 42 2.43 -13.74 -5.13
CA GLY A 42 2.84 -14.50 -6.31
C GLY A 42 1.65 -15.08 -7.11
N GLN A 43 0.57 -15.46 -6.43
CA GLN A 43 -0.69 -15.90 -7.08
C GLN A 43 -1.40 -14.80 -7.87
N ARG A 44 -0.99 -13.54 -7.71
CA ARG A 44 -1.57 -12.34 -8.34
C ARG A 44 -0.57 -11.61 -9.22
N ALA A 45 0.37 -12.34 -9.83
CA ALA A 45 1.46 -11.75 -10.59
C ALA A 45 2.22 -10.66 -9.81
N GLY A 46 2.24 -10.80 -8.49
CA GLY A 46 2.83 -9.83 -7.59
C GLY A 46 4.30 -10.07 -7.34
N ASP A 47 4.98 -9.01 -6.94
CA ASP A 47 6.42 -8.99 -6.74
C ASP A 47 6.80 -8.10 -5.54
N VAL A 48 7.98 -8.33 -4.98
CA VAL A 48 8.56 -7.52 -3.91
C VAL A 48 9.98 -7.14 -4.30
N GLN A 49 10.22 -5.85 -4.47
CA GLN A 49 11.52 -5.32 -4.88
C GLN A 49 12.01 -4.29 -3.85
N PRO A 50 13.32 -4.10 -3.69
CA PRO A 50 13.84 -2.96 -2.95
C PRO A 50 13.24 -1.65 -3.47
N ALA A 51 12.82 -0.76 -2.58
CA ALA A 51 12.30 0.53 -3.01
C ALA A 51 13.48 1.46 -3.38
N ASP A 52 13.35 2.22 -4.47
CA ASP A 52 14.40 3.13 -4.97
C ASP A 52 14.53 4.44 -4.15
N TYR A 53 14.45 4.36 -2.82
CA TYR A 53 14.59 5.49 -1.90
C TYR A 53 15.89 5.39 -1.10
N LYS A 54 16.88 6.24 -1.43
CA LYS A 54 18.16 6.32 -0.71
C LYS A 54 18.03 6.53 0.82
N ALA A 55 16.90 7.06 1.28
CA ALA A 55 16.66 7.39 2.69
C ALA A 55 15.82 6.34 3.45
N ALA A 56 15.35 5.27 2.80
CA ALA A 56 14.52 4.26 3.43
C ALA A 56 15.09 2.86 3.14
N GLU A 57 16.21 2.52 3.77
CA GLU A 57 16.97 1.27 3.56
C GLU A 57 16.14 0.00 3.78
N ARG A 58 15.10 0.12 4.61
CA ARG A 58 14.17 -0.97 4.90
C ARG A 58 12.96 -1.01 3.98
N ALA A 59 12.77 -0.03 3.10
CA ALA A 59 11.60 0.03 2.25
C ALA A 59 11.67 -0.95 1.07
N VAL A 60 10.56 -1.62 0.83
CA VAL A 60 10.32 -2.45 -0.35
C VAL A 60 9.09 -1.96 -1.08
N SER A 61 9.14 -2.00 -2.41
CA SER A 61 7.98 -1.85 -3.28
C SER A 61 7.32 -3.21 -3.46
N VAL A 62 6.02 -3.27 -3.23
CA VAL A 62 5.18 -4.45 -3.43
C VAL A 62 4.22 -4.15 -4.56
N SER A 63 4.16 -5.03 -5.54
CA SER A 63 3.16 -4.97 -6.61
C SER A 63 2.30 -6.21 -6.67
N PHE A 64 1.08 -6.09 -7.18
CA PHE A 64 0.19 -7.21 -7.50
C PHE A 64 -0.95 -6.77 -8.42
N ASP A 65 -1.48 -7.70 -9.21
CA ASP A 65 -2.58 -7.46 -10.13
C ASP A 65 -3.90 -7.93 -9.54
N GLU A 66 -4.87 -7.02 -9.43
CA GLU A 66 -6.21 -7.33 -8.95
C GLU A 66 -7.23 -6.28 -9.44
N ASP A 67 -8.52 -6.57 -9.28
CA ASP A 67 -9.53 -5.51 -9.34
C ASP A 67 -9.62 -4.74 -8.01
N PHE A 68 -10.13 -3.51 -8.04
CA PHE A 68 -10.26 -2.70 -6.83
C PHE A 68 -11.17 -3.30 -5.74
N ALA A 69 -12.17 -4.11 -6.12
CA ALA A 69 -13.08 -4.71 -5.15
C ALA A 69 -12.41 -5.83 -4.34
N ASN A 70 -11.43 -6.52 -4.94
CA ASN A 70 -10.68 -7.60 -4.32
C ASN A 70 -9.32 -7.14 -3.76
N ALA A 71 -8.78 -6.02 -4.24
CA ALA A 71 -7.48 -5.50 -3.83
C ALA A 71 -7.39 -5.21 -2.33
N GLU A 72 -8.48 -4.77 -1.67
CA GLU A 72 -8.48 -4.48 -0.23
C GLU A 72 -8.13 -5.69 0.65
N ARG A 73 -8.27 -6.92 0.13
CA ARG A 73 -7.97 -8.15 0.87
C ARG A 73 -6.49 -8.25 1.25
N ILE A 74 -5.60 -7.56 0.55
CA ILE A 74 -4.19 -7.50 0.90
C ILE A 74 -3.97 -6.98 2.33
N PHE A 75 -4.80 -6.05 2.80
CA PHE A 75 -4.70 -5.47 4.14
C PHE A 75 -5.15 -6.45 5.25
N ALA A 76 -5.83 -7.54 4.89
CA ALA A 76 -6.16 -8.61 5.83
C ALA A 76 -4.98 -9.56 6.08
N LEU A 77 -3.87 -9.43 5.34
CA LEU A 77 -2.68 -10.26 5.55
C LEU A 77 -1.83 -9.73 6.71
N ASP A 78 -1.47 -10.60 7.64
CA ASP A 78 -0.67 -10.26 8.83
C ASP A 78 0.66 -9.59 8.47
N GLY A 79 1.33 -10.11 7.43
CA GLY A 79 2.60 -9.57 6.95
C GLY A 79 2.48 -8.15 6.42
N VAL A 80 1.39 -7.86 5.69
CA VAL A 80 1.12 -6.53 5.15
C VAL A 80 0.83 -5.56 6.29
N ARG A 81 -0.03 -5.92 7.25
CA ARG A 81 -0.33 -5.03 8.39
C ARG A 81 0.91 -4.70 9.20
N ARG A 82 1.75 -5.70 9.51
CA ARG A 82 2.96 -5.49 10.31
C ARG A 82 4.03 -4.71 9.56
N ALA A 83 4.25 -5.00 8.27
CA ALA A 83 5.19 -4.25 7.44
C ALA A 83 4.74 -2.79 7.21
N MET A 84 3.43 -2.55 7.08
CA MET A 84 2.88 -1.20 6.94
C MET A 84 3.08 -0.39 8.23
N VAL A 85 2.80 -0.98 9.40
CA VAL A 85 3.04 -0.33 10.70
C VAL A 85 4.52 -0.05 10.92
N ALA A 86 5.40 -1.01 10.60
CA ALA A 86 6.86 -0.84 10.73
C ALA A 86 7.38 0.30 9.85
N TYR A 87 6.97 0.34 8.58
CA TYR A 87 7.35 1.40 7.65
C TYR A 87 6.90 2.79 8.13
N TRP A 88 5.67 2.90 8.65
CA TRP A 88 5.16 4.16 9.20
C TRP A 88 5.85 4.56 10.50
N ALA A 89 6.13 3.60 11.38
CA ALA A 89 6.83 3.86 12.64
C ALA A 89 8.25 4.39 12.38
N ASP A 90 8.97 3.80 11.43
CA ASP A 90 10.31 4.22 11.03
C ASP A 90 10.30 5.63 10.41
N ALA A 91 9.37 5.88 9.49
CA ALA A 91 9.20 7.20 8.89
C ALA A 91 8.86 8.29 9.93
N LEU A 92 8.05 7.98 10.94
CA LEU A 92 7.70 8.91 12.02
C LEU A 92 8.86 9.14 13.00
N ALA A 93 9.63 8.10 13.31
CA ALA A 93 10.82 8.18 14.15
C ALA A 93 11.89 9.08 13.50
N ASP A 94 12.14 8.87 12.21
CA ASP A 94 13.09 9.65 11.42
C ASP A 94 12.74 11.15 11.38
N LEU A 95 11.45 11.48 11.20
CA LEU A 95 10.98 12.87 11.25
C LEU A 95 11.18 13.51 12.63
N ARG A 96 10.94 12.75 13.69
CA ARG A 96 11.13 13.20 15.07
C ARG A 96 12.62 13.45 15.36
N GLU A 97 13.50 12.55 14.93
CA GLU A 97 14.95 12.69 15.12
C GLU A 97 15.52 13.90 14.38
N ARG A 98 15.02 14.17 13.16
CA ARG A 98 15.45 15.31 12.36
C ARG A 98 14.80 16.64 12.78
N ASN A 99 13.94 16.63 13.81
CA ASN A 99 13.06 17.76 14.19
C ASN A 99 12.37 18.39 12.97
N ALA A 100 11.98 17.55 12.01
CA ALA A 100 11.49 17.95 10.70
C ALA A 100 10.01 17.58 10.58
N LYS A 101 9.24 18.43 9.90
CA LYS A 101 7.87 18.10 9.50
C LYS A 101 7.92 17.52 8.09
N SER A 102 7.30 16.36 7.86
CA SER A 102 7.18 15.84 6.49
C SER A 102 6.29 16.77 5.68
N VAL A 103 6.83 17.34 4.60
CA VAL A 103 6.06 18.13 3.62
C VAL A 103 5.00 17.27 2.93
N TYR A 104 5.17 15.95 3.00
CA TYR A 104 4.31 14.94 2.41
C TYR A 104 3.46 14.20 3.46
N ALA A 105 3.42 14.66 4.72
CA ALA A 105 2.65 14.02 5.80
C ALA A 105 1.18 13.77 5.42
N ARG A 106 0.60 14.65 4.59
CA ARG A 106 -0.75 14.52 4.00
C ARG A 106 -0.95 13.30 3.09
N TYR A 107 0.12 12.67 2.64
CA TYR A 107 0.11 11.45 1.82
C TYR A 107 0.55 10.20 2.61
N HIS A 108 0.99 10.37 3.86
CA HIS A 108 1.61 9.31 4.65
C HIS A 108 0.71 8.67 5.71
N SER A 109 -0.45 9.22 6.05
CA SER A 109 -1.22 8.64 7.16
C SER A 109 -2.71 8.94 7.11
N TYR A 110 -3.49 7.92 7.45
CA TYR A 110 -4.90 7.92 7.82
C TYR A 110 -5.91 8.34 6.75
N ASP A 111 -5.67 9.38 5.95
CA ASP A 111 -6.66 9.89 4.98
C ASP A 111 -6.87 8.95 3.79
N ALA A 112 -5.84 8.30 3.24
CA ALA A 112 -6.03 7.37 2.13
C ALA A 112 -6.80 6.09 2.54
N VAL A 113 -6.50 5.57 3.73
CA VAL A 113 -7.23 4.43 4.33
C VAL A 113 -8.63 4.87 4.77
N SER A 114 -8.77 6.06 5.35
CA SER A 114 -10.08 6.64 5.70
C SER A 114 -10.92 6.93 4.47
N GLN A 115 -10.35 7.42 3.37
CA GLN A 115 -11.03 7.63 2.10
C GLN A 115 -11.45 6.30 1.46
N LEU A 116 -10.62 5.25 1.53
CA LEU A 116 -11.01 3.91 1.09
C LEU A 116 -12.15 3.34 1.97
N LEU A 117 -12.09 3.52 3.29
CA LEU A 117 -13.12 3.09 4.22
C LEU A 117 -14.41 3.92 4.09
N GLU A 118 -14.31 5.22 3.81
CA GLU A 118 -15.43 6.11 3.52
C GLU A 118 -16.09 5.74 2.19
N TYR A 119 -15.29 5.48 1.15
CA TYR A 119 -15.78 5.00 -0.13
C TYR A 119 -16.54 3.66 0.03
N LYS A 120 -15.99 2.72 0.79
CA LYS A 120 -16.65 1.45 1.11
C LYS A 120 -17.97 1.67 1.85
N ARG A 121 -17.98 2.50 2.91
CA ARG A 121 -19.19 2.84 3.68
C ARG A 121 -20.25 3.54 2.84
N ALA A 122 -19.84 4.44 1.93
CA ALA A 122 -20.75 5.12 1.02
C ALA A 122 -21.39 4.13 0.04
N ARG A 123 -20.62 3.20 -0.50
CA ARG A 123 -21.12 2.12 -1.37
C ARG A 123 -22.08 1.18 -0.63
N ASP A 124 -21.74 0.75 0.58
CA ASP A 124 -22.58 -0.15 1.37
C ASP A 124 -23.92 0.51 1.77
N LYS A 125 -23.93 1.82 2.00
CA LYS A 125 -25.18 2.58 2.23
C LYS A 125 -26.06 2.67 0.98
N VAL A 126 -25.48 2.78 -0.21
CA VAL A 126 -26.25 2.80 -1.49
C VAL A 126 -26.93 1.45 -1.73
N VAL A 127 -26.29 0.33 -1.36
CA VAL A 127 -26.85 -1.03 -1.53
C VAL A 127 -28.01 -1.32 -0.54
N VAL A 128 -28.05 -0.66 0.61
CA VAL A 128 -29.13 -0.82 1.61
C VAL A 128 -30.32 0.11 1.35
N GLY A 129 -30.15 1.16 0.52
CA GLY A 129 -31.19 2.14 0.20
C GLY A 129 -32.13 1.78 -0.96
N GLU A 130 -31.92 0.65 -1.65
CA GLU A 130 -32.79 0.14 -2.70
C GLU A 130 -33.57 -1.09 -2.22
N ARG A 131 -34.47 -0.91 -1.25
CA ARG A 131 -35.64 -1.77 -1.02
C ARG A 131 -36.81 -0.96 -0.48
#